data_AF-A0A1G1GHV8-F1
#
_entry.id   AF-A0A1G1GHV8-F1
#
_cell.length_a   1.000
_cell.length_b   1.000
_cell.length_c   1.000
_cell.angle_alpha   90.00
_cell.angle_beta   90.00
_cell.angle_gamma   90.00
#
_symmetry.space_group_name_H-M   'P 1'
#
loop_
_entity.id
_entity.type
_entity.pdbx_description
1 polymer ?
#
loop_
_entity_poly.entity_id
_entity_poly.type
_entity_poly.pdbx_seq_one_letter_code
_entity_poly.pdbx_strand_id
1 'polypeptide(L)'
;MNTHWTARSTKDFLFRIAADFIAQLEDKMESPPLSRNDLAKKLGVTKGRVSQIFNNPGNITLEKIVEYSRALKMKVAIVAYEDNDPENKNGPVNSEIFKTCWEKSGRPREFWDFQEVGNGLNHNQALELAITDRGLYRTTGAAQGTSATAQVGPGHYLPIRGPIPSQLTIASQV
;
A
#
# COMPACT_ATOMS: atom_id res chain seq x y z
N MET A 1 -4.99 -28.40 10.59
CA MET A 1 -5.28 -27.10 9.96
C MET A 1 -4.82 -27.19 8.51
N ASN A 2 -5.68 -26.88 7.54
CA ASN A 2 -5.25 -26.84 6.14
C ASN A 2 -4.50 -25.53 5.90
N THR A 3 -3.18 -25.61 5.76
CA THR A 3 -2.35 -24.47 5.38
C THR A 3 -2.72 -24.01 3.96
N HIS A 4 -2.77 -22.69 3.73
CA HIS A 4 -2.99 -22.15 2.39
C HIS A 4 -1.93 -22.67 1.42
N TRP A 5 -2.33 -22.96 0.17
CA TRP A 5 -1.46 -23.66 -0.79
C TRP A 5 -0.21 -22.84 -1.17
N THR A 6 -0.24 -21.52 -0.98
CA THR A 6 0.92 -20.64 -1.18
C THR A 6 2.03 -20.84 -0.15
N ALA A 7 1.76 -21.48 0.98
CA ALA A 7 2.78 -21.83 1.96
C ALA A 7 3.65 -23.03 1.52
N ARG A 8 3.24 -23.76 0.48
CA ARG A 8 3.95 -24.96 0.00
C ARG A 8 5.31 -24.64 -0.62
N SER A 9 5.44 -23.49 -1.29
CA SER A 9 6.70 -23.06 -1.91
C SER A 9 6.70 -21.58 -2.29
N THR A 10 7.89 -21.01 -2.46
CA THR A 10 8.07 -19.67 -3.05
C THR A 10 7.44 -19.56 -4.44
N LYS A 11 7.45 -20.64 -5.24
CA LYS A 11 6.84 -20.65 -6.58
C LYS A 11 5.32 -20.52 -6.51
N ASP A 12 4.69 -21.18 -5.54
CA ASP A 12 3.24 -21.08 -5.32
C ASP A 12 2.85 -19.67 -4.86
N PHE A 13 3.64 -19.08 -3.96
CA PHE A 13 3.47 -17.69 -3.53
C PHE A 13 3.62 -16.70 -4.70
N LEU A 14 4.68 -16.85 -5.50
CA LEU A 14 4.92 -16.05 -6.70
C LEU A 14 3.77 -16.18 -7.69
N PHE A 15 3.29 -17.40 -7.95
CA PHE A 15 2.16 -17.61 -8.85
C PHE A 15 0.91 -16.89 -8.34
N ARG A 16 0.61 -16.93 -7.04
CA ARG A 16 -0.55 -16.23 -6.47
C ARG A 16 -0.45 -14.72 -6.67
N ILE A 17 0.70 -14.10 -6.41
CA ILE A 17 0.93 -12.67 -6.64
C ILE A 17 0.77 -12.35 -8.13
N ALA A 18 1.39 -13.16 -8.99
CA ALA A 18 1.38 -12.91 -10.42
C ALA A 18 -0.04 -13.07 -11.01
N ALA A 19 -0.82 -14.06 -10.56
CA ALA A 19 -2.21 -14.22 -10.93
C ALA A 19 -3.10 -13.06 -10.45
N ASP A 20 -2.85 -12.55 -9.24
CA ASP A 20 -3.53 -11.36 -8.71
C ASP A 20 -3.26 -10.12 -9.57
N PHE A 21 -2.02 -9.97 -10.04
CA PHE A 21 -1.65 -8.91 -10.97
C PHE A 21 -2.35 -9.06 -12.33
N ILE A 22 -2.45 -10.28 -12.89
CA ILE A 22 -3.19 -10.50 -14.14
C ILE A 22 -4.67 -10.14 -13.99
N ALA A 23 -5.31 -10.50 -12.87
CA ALA A 23 -6.70 -10.13 -12.60
C ALA A 23 -6.90 -8.59 -12.65
N GLN A 24 -5.99 -7.82 -12.05
CA GLN A 24 -6.05 -6.35 -12.13
C GLN A 24 -5.93 -5.82 -13.57
N LEU A 25 -5.12 -6.47 -14.42
CA LEU A 25 -5.02 -6.09 -15.83
C LEU A 25 -6.32 -6.43 -16.59
N GLU A 26 -6.91 -7.59 -16.31
CA GLU A 26 -8.20 -8.00 -16.87
C GLU A 26 -9.29 -7.01 -16.49
N ASP A 27 -9.44 -6.67 -15.20
CA ASP A 27 -10.39 -5.66 -14.72
C ASP A 27 -10.19 -4.30 -15.41
N LYS A 28 -8.93 -3.89 -15.60
CA LYS A 28 -8.64 -2.64 -16.31
C LYS A 28 -9.02 -2.69 -17.79
N MET A 29 -8.95 -3.87 -18.40
CA MET A 29 -9.31 -4.11 -19.80
C MET A 29 -10.82 -4.24 -20.01
N GLU A 30 -11.64 -4.36 -18.97
CA GLU A 30 -13.10 -4.42 -19.10
C GLU A 30 -13.73 -3.05 -19.36
N SER A 31 -13.15 -1.96 -18.86
CA SER A 31 -13.71 -0.61 -19.00
C SER A 31 -12.65 0.49 -19.19
N PRO A 32 -12.48 1.01 -20.43
CA PRO A 32 -13.16 0.62 -21.67
C PRO A 32 -12.73 -0.78 -22.16
N PRO A 33 -13.62 -1.55 -22.84
CA PRO A 33 -13.29 -2.87 -23.35
C PRO A 33 -12.06 -2.86 -24.27
N LEU A 34 -11.02 -3.57 -23.88
CA LEU A 34 -9.77 -3.71 -24.61
C LEU A 34 -9.50 -5.20 -24.83
N SER A 35 -9.29 -5.62 -26.09
CA SER A 35 -8.93 -7.01 -26.35
C SER A 35 -7.46 -7.29 -26.03
N ARG A 36 -7.12 -8.56 -25.77
CA ARG A 36 -5.71 -9.00 -25.66
C ARG A 36 -4.90 -8.69 -26.94
N ASN A 37 -5.56 -8.61 -28.10
CA ASN A 37 -4.90 -8.22 -29.35
C ASN A 37 -4.53 -6.73 -29.36
N ASP A 38 -5.38 -5.88 -28.79
CA ASP A 38 -5.10 -4.44 -28.70
C ASP A 38 -4.02 -4.16 -27.66
N LEU A 39 -4.01 -4.90 -26.55
CA LEU A 39 -2.89 -4.87 -25.60
C LEU A 39 -1.58 -5.29 -26.26
N ALA A 40 -1.60 -6.36 -27.07
CA ALA A 40 -0.42 -6.82 -27.80
C ALA A 40 0.12 -5.74 -28.76
N LYS A 41 -0.76 -5.05 -29.49
CA LYS A 41 -0.39 -3.91 -30.35
C LYS A 41 0.24 -2.77 -29.55
N LYS A 42 -0.33 -2.41 -28.39
CA LYS A 42 0.22 -1.37 -27.50
C LYS A 42 1.61 -1.72 -26.96
N LEU A 43 1.86 -3.01 -26.73
CA LEU A 43 3.13 -3.52 -26.23
C LEU A 43 4.16 -3.80 -27.34
N GLY A 44 3.76 -3.77 -28.62
CA GLY A 44 4.65 -4.15 -29.72
C GLY A 44 5.03 -5.65 -29.72
N VAL A 45 4.16 -6.51 -29.18
CA VAL A 45 4.39 -7.96 -29.08
C VAL A 45 3.28 -8.75 -29.78
N THR A 46 3.45 -10.07 -29.89
CA THR A 46 2.43 -10.95 -30.46
C THR A 46 1.27 -11.18 -29.48
N LYS A 47 0.05 -11.42 -30.00
CA LYS A 47 -1.10 -11.85 -29.19
C LYS A 47 -0.77 -13.12 -28.39
N GLY A 48 -0.01 -14.04 -28.97
CA GLY A 48 0.44 -15.26 -28.30
C GLY A 48 1.28 -14.98 -27.06
N ARG A 49 2.17 -13.97 -27.11
CA ARG A 49 2.97 -13.56 -25.95
C ARG A 49 2.11 -13.02 -24.81
N VAL A 50 1.10 -12.21 -25.14
CA VAL A 50 0.13 -11.71 -24.14
C VAL A 50 -0.66 -12.88 -23.53
N SER A 51 -1.19 -13.78 -24.35
CA SER A 51 -1.93 -14.96 -23.86
C SER A 51 -1.07 -15.87 -22.97
N GLN A 52 0.22 -16.04 -23.28
CA GLN A 52 1.13 -16.83 -22.46
C GLN A 52 1.27 -16.24 -21.05
N ILE A 53 1.40 -14.92 -20.96
CA ILE A 53 1.51 -14.23 -19.67
C ILE A 53 0.21 -14.31 -18.87
N PHE A 54 -0.94 -14.12 -19.52
CA PHE A 54 -2.24 -14.17 -18.86
C PHE A 54 -2.59 -15.59 -18.37
N ASN A 55 -2.23 -16.62 -19.14
CA ASN A 55 -2.58 -18.00 -18.81
C ASN A 55 -1.57 -18.67 -17.85
N ASN A 56 -0.32 -18.21 -17.82
CA ASN A 56 0.71 -18.77 -16.95
C ASN A 56 1.65 -17.67 -16.42
N PRO A 57 1.21 -16.91 -15.40
CA PRO A 57 1.94 -15.73 -14.93
C PRO A 57 3.13 -16.06 -14.02
N GLY A 58 3.36 -17.33 -13.66
CA GLY A 58 4.35 -17.75 -12.66
C GLY A 58 5.82 -17.39 -12.96
N ASN A 59 6.14 -16.96 -14.18
CA ASN A 59 7.47 -16.49 -14.58
C ASN A 59 7.47 -15.04 -15.10
N ILE A 60 6.49 -14.21 -14.71
CA ILE A 60 6.47 -12.80 -15.08
C ILE A 60 7.63 -12.07 -14.38
N THR A 61 8.37 -11.23 -15.12
CA THR A 61 9.44 -10.40 -14.57
C THR A 61 8.89 -9.07 -14.07
N LEU A 62 9.62 -8.41 -13.18
CA LEU A 62 9.28 -7.06 -12.71
C LEU A 62 9.19 -6.05 -13.85
N GLU A 63 10.10 -6.15 -14.83
CA GLU A 63 10.05 -5.33 -16.05
C GLU A 63 8.72 -5.51 -16.80
N LYS A 64 8.26 -6.76 -16.97
CA LYS A 64 6.97 -7.03 -17.62
C LYS A 64 5.77 -6.52 -16.82
N ILE A 65 5.82 -6.60 -15.49
CA ILE A 65 4.80 -5.99 -14.63
C ILE A 65 4.69 -4.48 -14.93
N VAL A 66 5.82 -3.78 -15.02
CA VAL A 66 5.86 -2.34 -15.32
C VAL A 66 5.39 -2.05 -16.75
N GLU A 67 5.89 -2.79 -17.75
CA GLU A 67 5.49 -2.61 -19.16
C GLU A 67 3.98 -2.75 -19.36
N TYR A 68 3.40 -3.84 -18.83
CA TYR A 68 1.97 -4.13 -18.98
C TYR A 68 1.11 -3.06 -18.28
N SER A 69 1.50 -2.68 -17.06
CA SER A 69 0.84 -1.60 -16.32
C SER A 69 0.85 -0.30 -17.12
N ARG A 70 2.00 0.10 -17.67
CA ARG A 70 2.15 1.34 -18.44
C ARG A 70 1.37 1.31 -19.76
N ALA A 71 1.32 0.16 -20.44
CA ALA A 71 0.52 0.00 -21.66
C ALA A 71 -0.99 0.25 -21.42
N LEU A 72 -1.47 -0.03 -20.20
CA LEU A 72 -2.84 0.24 -19.74
C LEU A 72 -2.99 1.57 -19.00
N LYS A 73 -1.96 2.43 -18.99
CA LYS A 73 -1.92 3.71 -18.27
C LYS A 73 -2.11 3.57 -16.75
N MET A 74 -1.72 2.42 -16.20
CA MET A 74 -1.69 2.16 -14.77
C MET A 74 -0.30 2.47 -14.19
N LYS A 75 -0.26 2.63 -12.88
CA LYS A 75 0.98 2.59 -12.09
C LYS A 75 0.96 1.31 -11.25
N VAL A 76 2.14 0.83 -10.87
CA VAL A 76 2.29 -0.35 -10.02
C VAL A 76 3.15 0.01 -8.81
N ALA A 77 2.80 -0.55 -7.66
CA ALA A 77 3.59 -0.52 -6.43
C ALA A 77 3.77 -1.94 -5.93
N ILE A 78 4.95 -2.24 -5.37
CA ILE A 78 5.23 -3.52 -4.71
C ILE A 78 5.44 -3.23 -3.24
N VAL A 79 4.62 -3.85 -2.40
CA VAL A 79 4.56 -3.58 -0.97
C VAL A 79 4.77 -4.90 -0.24
N ALA A 80 5.84 -4.96 0.55
CA ALA A 80 5.97 -5.98 1.58
C ALA A 80 5.25 -5.49 2.85
N TYR A 81 4.62 -6.40 3.57
CA TYR A 81 3.89 -6.11 4.80
C TYR A 81 4.03 -7.27 5.78
N GLU A 82 3.78 -7.00 7.06
CA GLU A 82 3.76 -7.99 8.14
C GLU A 82 2.34 -8.07 8.69
N ASP A 83 1.77 -9.27 8.71
CA ASP A 83 0.42 -9.57 9.20
C ASP A 83 0.40 -10.57 10.36
N ASN A 84 1.57 -10.82 10.96
CA ASN A 84 1.79 -11.82 12.01
C ASN A 84 1.46 -13.27 11.60
N ASP A 85 1.52 -13.59 10.29
CA ASP A 85 1.37 -14.95 9.77
C ASP A 85 2.67 -15.48 9.13
N PRO A 86 3.71 -15.81 9.93
CA PRO A 86 5.01 -16.22 9.41
C PRO A 86 4.97 -17.52 8.59
N GLU A 87 3.95 -18.36 8.83
CA GLU A 87 3.75 -19.64 8.14
C GLU A 87 2.83 -19.50 6.91
N ASN A 88 2.43 -18.28 6.56
CA ASN A 88 1.58 -17.98 5.40
C ASN A 88 0.31 -18.85 5.32
N LYS A 89 -0.34 -19.06 6.47
CA LYS A 89 -1.60 -19.80 6.58
C LYS A 89 -2.76 -19.09 5.88
N ASN A 90 -2.69 -17.78 5.70
CA ASN A 90 -3.74 -16.95 5.11
C ASN A 90 -3.47 -16.56 3.66
N GLY A 91 -2.22 -16.71 3.17
CA GLY A 91 -1.83 -16.24 1.85
C GLY A 91 -1.56 -14.73 1.79
N PRO A 92 -1.12 -14.21 0.64
CA PRO A 92 -0.93 -12.78 0.47
C PRO A 92 -2.28 -12.03 0.44
N VAL A 93 -2.29 -10.81 0.96
CA VAL A 93 -3.42 -9.86 0.88
C VAL A 93 -3.73 -9.62 -0.59
N ASN A 94 -5.01 -9.74 -0.93
CA ASN A 94 -5.50 -9.45 -2.28
C ASN A 94 -5.31 -7.96 -2.61
N SER A 95 -4.79 -7.64 -3.79
CA SER A 95 -4.54 -6.25 -4.21
C SER A 95 -5.80 -5.38 -4.25
N GLU A 96 -6.99 -5.93 -4.51
CA GLU A 96 -8.23 -5.17 -4.49
C GLU A 96 -8.57 -4.65 -3.08
N ILE A 97 -8.14 -5.35 -2.02
CA ILE A 97 -8.27 -4.85 -0.65
C ILE A 97 -7.39 -3.60 -0.49
N PHE A 98 -6.13 -3.67 -0.91
CA PHE A 98 -5.21 -2.54 -0.85
C PHE A 98 -5.74 -1.34 -1.65
N LYS A 99 -6.14 -1.57 -2.90
CA LYS A 99 -6.72 -0.56 -3.80
C LYS A 99 -7.97 0.07 -3.20
N THR A 100 -8.92 -0.74 -2.71
CA THR A 100 -10.16 -0.24 -2.10
C THR A 100 -9.86 0.64 -0.89
N CYS A 101 -8.96 0.22 0.00
CA CYS A 101 -8.57 1.01 1.16
C CYS A 101 -7.87 2.31 0.75
N TRP A 102 -6.96 2.25 -0.22
CA TRP A 102 -6.26 3.42 -0.76
C TRP A 102 -7.23 4.42 -1.40
N GLU A 103 -8.20 3.95 -2.19
CA GLU A 103 -9.23 4.79 -2.78
C GLU A 103 -10.17 5.40 -1.75
N LYS A 104 -10.63 4.61 -0.77
CA LYS A 104 -11.46 5.09 0.35
C LYS A 104 -10.74 6.13 1.21
N SER A 105 -9.41 6.08 1.25
CA SER A 105 -8.57 7.07 1.95
C SER A 105 -8.28 8.31 1.11
N GLY A 106 -8.92 8.49 -0.05
CA GLY A 106 -8.72 9.67 -0.90
C GLY A 106 -7.52 9.59 -1.84
N ARG A 107 -6.97 8.40 -2.07
CA ARG A 107 -5.79 8.15 -2.92
C ARG A 107 -4.54 8.93 -2.47
N PRO A 108 -4.13 8.82 -1.20
CA PRO A 108 -2.97 9.52 -0.67
C PRO A 108 -1.71 9.13 -1.45
N ARG A 109 -0.87 10.11 -1.75
CA ARG A 109 0.42 9.95 -2.43
C ARG A 109 1.57 10.00 -1.44
N GLU A 110 1.41 10.77 -0.38
CA GLU A 110 2.41 10.97 0.66
C GLU A 110 1.85 10.56 2.03
N PHE A 111 2.74 10.31 2.99
CA PHE A 111 2.35 9.95 4.36
C PHE A 111 1.45 11.01 5.02
N TRP A 112 1.63 12.27 4.65
CA TRP A 112 0.94 13.41 5.24
C TRP A 112 -0.49 13.61 4.71
N ASP A 113 -0.84 13.00 3.57
CA ASP A 113 -2.19 13.10 2.99
C ASP A 113 -3.25 12.41 3.87
N PHE A 114 -2.81 11.53 4.79
CA PHE A 114 -3.70 10.91 5.78
C PHE A 114 -4.19 11.88 6.87
N GLN A 115 -3.57 13.06 7.04
CA GLN A 115 -4.01 14.01 8.08
C GLN A 115 -5.34 14.69 7.75
N GLU A 116 -5.77 14.71 6.48
CA GLU A 116 -7.00 15.38 6.08
C GLU A 116 -8.24 14.48 6.06
N VAL A 117 -8.06 13.15 6.04
CA VAL A 117 -9.19 12.19 6.00
C VAL A 117 -9.88 12.08 7.38
N GLY A 118 -9.22 12.54 8.46
CA GLY A 118 -9.75 12.57 9.83
C GLY A 118 -10.70 13.73 10.14
N ASN A 119 -10.83 14.74 9.27
CA ASN A 119 -11.65 15.93 9.53
C ASN A 119 -13.12 15.79 9.08
N GLY A 120 -13.52 14.61 8.58
CA GLY A 120 -14.91 14.29 8.22
C GLY A 120 -15.80 13.86 9.38
N LEU A 121 -15.24 13.70 10.59
CA LEU A 121 -16.02 13.56 11.82
C LEU A 121 -15.80 14.81 12.65
N ASN A 122 -16.83 15.62 12.79
CA ASN A 122 -16.81 16.77 13.68
C ASN A 122 -16.42 16.28 15.08
N HIS A 123 -15.49 16.97 15.76
CA HIS A 123 -15.01 16.63 17.12
C HIS A 123 -16.15 16.29 18.10
N ASN A 124 -17.32 16.92 17.90
CA ASN A 124 -18.53 16.70 18.69
C ASN A 124 -19.24 15.35 18.41
N GLN A 125 -19.14 14.79 17.19
CA GLN A 125 -19.73 13.50 16.82
C GLN A 125 -18.88 12.31 17.30
N ALA A 126 -17.54 12.47 17.36
CA ALA A 126 -16.64 11.46 17.91
C ALA A 126 -16.80 11.31 19.44
N LEU A 127 -17.11 12.41 20.14
CA LEU A 127 -17.40 12.41 21.58
C LEU A 127 -18.72 11.71 21.90
N GLU A 128 -19.77 11.93 21.11
CA GLU A 128 -21.10 11.35 21.37
C GLU A 128 -21.13 9.82 21.22
N LEU A 129 -20.36 9.27 20.25
CA LEU A 129 -20.16 7.82 20.10
C LEU A 129 -19.33 7.20 21.22
N ALA A 130 -18.34 7.94 21.76
CA ALA A 130 -17.49 7.46 22.85
C ALA A 130 -18.17 7.56 24.23
N ILE A 131 -19.05 8.54 24.43
CA ILE A 131 -19.76 8.79 25.69
C ILE A 131 -20.91 7.79 25.90
N THR A 132 -21.49 7.25 24.82
CA THR A 132 -22.63 6.33 24.93
C THR A 132 -22.23 4.91 25.35
N ASP A 133 -20.97 4.50 25.15
CA ASP A 133 -20.54 3.11 25.41
C ASP A 133 -19.75 2.92 26.72
N ARG A 134 -19.21 3.98 27.34
CA ARG A 134 -18.50 3.84 28.64
C ARG A 134 -18.69 5.06 29.52
N GLY A 135 -19.47 4.90 30.58
CA GLY A 135 -19.55 5.86 31.66
C GLY A 135 -18.16 6.15 32.27
N LEU A 136 -17.96 7.44 32.59
CA LEU A 136 -16.91 8.03 33.46
C LEU A 136 -15.50 8.20 32.83
N TYR A 137 -15.08 9.45 32.55
CA TYR A 137 -14.24 10.31 33.40
C TYR A 137 -13.80 11.62 32.68
N ARG A 138 -13.58 12.68 33.47
CA ARG A 138 -13.13 14.04 33.09
C ARG A 138 -11.77 14.06 32.36
N THR A 139 -11.63 14.94 31.37
CA THR A 139 -10.34 15.32 30.75
C THR A 139 -9.60 16.38 31.59
N THR A 140 -8.31 16.16 31.85
CA THR A 140 -7.35 17.22 32.18
C THR A 140 -6.05 17.03 31.41
N GLY A 141 -5.64 18.06 30.66
CA GLY A 141 -4.23 18.32 30.31
C GLY A 141 -3.82 18.05 28.86
N ALA A 142 -3.59 19.13 28.11
CA ALA A 142 -2.97 19.15 26.79
C ALA A 142 -1.44 19.02 26.86
N ALA A 143 -0.83 18.36 25.87
CA ALA A 143 0.58 18.54 25.52
C ALA A 143 0.75 18.42 23.99
N GLN A 144 1.14 19.51 23.34
CA GLN A 144 1.44 19.61 21.91
C GLN A 144 2.84 19.07 21.61
N GLY A 145 3.01 18.20 20.61
CA GLY A 145 4.31 17.72 20.14
C GLY A 145 4.67 18.32 18.77
N THR A 146 5.81 19.01 18.68
CA THR A 146 6.38 19.58 17.45
C THR A 146 7.25 18.55 16.71
N SER A 147 7.10 18.41 15.38
CA SER A 147 7.95 17.55 14.52
C SER A 147 9.19 18.29 13.98
N ALA A 148 10.32 17.58 13.87
CA ALA A 148 11.56 18.07 13.24
C ALA A 148 12.01 17.14 12.09
N THR A 149 12.65 17.71 11.08
CA THR A 149 13.15 17.01 9.87
C THR A 149 14.65 17.19 9.70
N ALA A 150 15.37 16.14 9.26
CA ALA A 150 16.78 16.22 8.89
C ALA A 150 16.96 16.13 7.37
N GLN A 151 17.82 16.99 6.81
CA GLN A 151 18.13 17.01 5.38
C GLN A 151 19.21 15.97 5.05
N VAL A 152 18.89 15.03 4.15
CA VAL A 152 19.81 13.95 3.72
C VAL A 152 20.25 14.08 2.27
N GLY A 153 19.81 15.14 1.60
CA GLY A 153 20.23 15.50 0.24
C GLY A 153 19.52 16.77 -0.25
N PRO A 154 19.86 17.28 -1.44
CA PRO A 154 19.14 18.39 -2.05
C PRO A 154 17.67 18.01 -2.26
N GLY A 155 16.77 18.62 -1.49
CA GLY A 155 15.32 18.39 -1.60
C GLY A 155 14.81 17.08 -0.99
N HIS A 156 15.60 16.34 -0.19
CA HIS A 156 15.15 15.13 0.50
C HIS A 156 15.35 15.25 2.01
N TYR A 157 14.23 15.16 2.74
CA TYR A 157 14.18 15.24 4.20
C TYR A 157 13.62 13.93 4.75
N LEU A 158 14.29 13.39 5.77
CA LEU A 158 13.78 12.23 6.51
C LEU A 158 13.27 12.67 7.88
N PRO A 159 12.10 12.16 8.32
CA PRO A 159 11.62 12.39 9.68
C PRO A 159 12.44 11.54 10.67
N ILE A 160 12.92 12.18 11.73
CA ILE A 160 13.53 11.47 12.86
C ILE A 160 12.40 11.00 13.78
N ARG A 161 12.32 9.70 14.08
CA ARG A 161 11.43 9.16 15.12
C ARG A 161 12.22 9.01 16.43
N GLY A 162 11.81 9.75 17.45
CA GLY A 162 12.30 9.60 18.82
C GLY A 162 12.04 10.87 19.64
N PRO A 163 11.90 10.78 20.97
CA PRO A 163 11.90 11.97 21.81
C PRO A 163 13.20 12.72 21.61
N ILE A 164 13.13 14.01 21.27
CA ILE A 164 14.28 14.91 21.38
C ILE A 164 14.62 14.91 22.88
N PRO A 165 15.83 14.50 23.30
CA PRO A 165 16.24 14.69 24.68
C PRO A 165 16.13 16.18 24.98
N SER A 166 15.19 16.55 25.86
CA SER A 166 15.26 17.85 26.49
C SER A 166 16.54 17.84 27.31
N GLN A 167 17.41 18.83 27.07
CA GLN A 167 18.74 19.04 27.67
C GLN A 167 19.92 18.41 26.88
N LEU A 168 20.43 19.14 25.88
CA LEU A 168 21.87 19.15 25.60
C LEU A 168 22.43 20.41 26.29
N THR A 169 22.71 20.29 27.60
CA THR A 169 23.50 21.29 28.31
C THR A 169 24.92 21.18 27.75
N ILE A 170 25.33 22.14 26.93
CA ILE A 170 26.74 22.35 26.63
C ILE A 170 27.39 22.80 27.94
N ALA A 171 28.07 21.88 28.62
CA ALA A 171 29.03 22.25 29.63
C ALA A 171 30.19 22.95 28.91
N SER A 172 30.15 24.28 28.87
CA SER A 172 31.33 25.11 28.71
C SER A 172 32.17 24.90 29.98
N GLN A 173 33.23 24.11 29.88
CA GLN A 173 34.32 24.17 30.84
C GLN A 173 35.28 25.26 30.39
N VAL A 174 35.45 26.27 31.25
CA VAL A 174 36.68 27.04 31.42
C VAL A 174 37.56 26.26 32.38
#